data_AF-A0A8S1TDV7-F1
#
_entry.id   AF-A0A8S1TDV7-F1
#
_cell.length_a   1.000
_cell.length_b   1.000
_cell.length_c   1.000
_cell.angle_alpha   90.00
_cell.angle_beta   90.00
_cell.angle_gamma   90.00
#
_symmetry.space_group_name_H-M   'P 1'
#
loop_
_entity.id
_entity.type
_entity.pdbx_description
1 polymer ?
#
loop_
_entity_poly.entity_id
_entity_poly.type
_entity_poly.pdbx_seq_one_letter_code
_entity_poly.pdbx_strand_id
1 'polypeptide(L)'
;MSEEEKVNKISPNTVNELVKNDKYGHLIQLYLKKDPTRIKKYNSIQKGNKIYHVNQDVAVCALNDDIYSAKLIKIYCIKDPSDTFIPIIQVQWYYSKQDLKIDQKLLKCISDKELFFSTHSEYLPANKIQVGIKILTFEEYSDLEFEEETIFFSRAAIDLDSMEPRPNVKLWKKSCVCQLPQNPDLQMIQCDECDNWYHLDCVELQDQDITKIDKYLCPRCNK
;
A
#
# COMPACT_ATOMS: atom_id res chain seq x y z
N MET A 1 -22.98 -35.15 32.78
CA MET A 1 -21.95 -34.47 31.99
C MET A 1 -21.44 -35.48 30.99
N SER A 2 -21.95 -35.46 29.76
CA SER A 2 -21.63 -36.47 28.74
C SER A 2 -20.19 -36.29 28.25
N GLU A 3 -19.54 -37.41 27.95
CA GLU A 3 -18.13 -37.50 27.56
C GLU A 3 -17.78 -36.82 26.22
N GLU A 4 -18.78 -36.26 25.53
CA GLU A 4 -18.63 -35.55 24.25
C GLU A 4 -18.14 -34.09 24.40
N GLU A 5 -18.23 -33.47 25.58
CA GLU A 5 -17.80 -32.07 25.81
C GLU A 5 -16.27 -31.89 25.96
N LYS A 6 -15.49 -32.98 25.93
CA LYS A 6 -14.01 -32.95 26.03
C LYS A 6 -13.29 -32.77 24.68
N VAL A 7 -14.01 -32.59 23.58
CA VAL A 7 -13.40 -32.42 22.25
C VAL A 7 -12.97 -30.96 22.06
N ASN A 8 -11.65 -30.72 21.92
CA ASN A 8 -11.02 -29.53 21.31
C ASN A 8 -10.91 -28.20 22.08
N LYS A 9 -10.99 -28.14 23.42
CA LYS A 9 -10.60 -26.91 24.13
C LYS A 9 -9.09 -26.63 23.97
N ILE A 10 -8.76 -25.49 23.36
CA ILE A 10 -7.38 -25.01 23.23
C ILE A 10 -6.86 -24.63 24.62
N SER A 11 -5.65 -25.09 24.97
CA SER A 11 -5.03 -24.76 26.26
C SER A 11 -4.85 -23.24 26.42
N PRO A 12 -5.25 -22.65 27.57
CA PRO A 12 -5.00 -21.24 27.88
C PRO A 12 -3.53 -20.84 27.72
N ASN A 13 -2.60 -21.71 28.12
CA ASN A 13 -1.17 -21.44 28.00
C ASN A 13 -0.73 -21.26 26.54
N THR A 14 -1.26 -22.08 25.62
CA THR A 14 -0.98 -21.97 24.19
C THR A 14 -1.47 -20.65 23.62
N VAL A 15 -2.67 -20.21 24.01
CA VAL A 15 -3.22 -18.91 23.58
C VAL A 15 -2.33 -17.77 24.09
N ASN A 16 -2.02 -17.77 25.38
CA ASN A 16 -1.21 -16.73 26.02
C ASN A 16 0.19 -16.63 25.39
N GLU A 17 0.80 -17.77 25.07
CA GLU A 17 2.09 -17.81 24.38
C GLU A 17 2.00 -17.25 22.96
N LEU A 18 0.96 -17.59 22.20
CA LEU A 18 0.78 -17.04 20.85
C LEU A 18 0.54 -15.53 20.86
N VAL A 19 -0.25 -15.02 21.81
CA VAL A 19 -0.48 -13.58 21.98
C VAL A 19 0.81 -12.87 22.40
N LYS A 20 1.55 -13.42 23.37
CA LYS A 20 2.81 -12.84 23.87
C LYS A 20 3.89 -12.73 22.79
N ASN A 21 3.87 -13.62 21.79
CA ASN A 21 4.84 -13.67 20.70
C ASN A 21 4.29 -13.12 19.37
N ASP A 22 3.19 -12.35 19.41
CA ASP A 22 2.53 -11.75 18.25
C ASP A 22 2.19 -12.74 17.12
N LYS A 23 1.95 -14.01 17.46
CA LYS A 23 1.58 -15.09 16.52
C LYS A 23 0.08 -15.12 16.25
N TYR A 24 -0.52 -13.96 15.96
CA TYR A 24 -1.96 -13.83 15.75
C TYR A 24 -2.48 -14.63 14.56
N GLY A 25 -1.68 -14.78 13.50
CA GLY A 25 -2.05 -15.61 12.35
C GLY A 25 -2.28 -17.06 12.75
N HIS A 26 -1.37 -17.64 13.54
CA HIS A 26 -1.52 -19.00 14.06
C HIS A 26 -2.73 -19.11 15.00
N LEU A 27 -2.91 -18.12 15.88
CA LEU A 27 -4.04 -18.11 16.81
C LEU A 27 -5.39 -18.07 16.11
N ILE A 28 -5.52 -17.24 15.07
CA ILE A 28 -6.73 -17.17 14.24
C ILE A 28 -7.00 -18.51 13.57
N GLN A 29 -6.00 -19.13 12.94
CA GLN A 29 -6.19 -20.45 12.32
C GLN A 29 -6.58 -21.51 13.33
N LEU A 30 -6.00 -21.46 14.54
CA LEU A 30 -6.31 -22.38 15.62
C LEU A 30 -7.76 -22.23 16.09
N TYR A 31 -8.24 -20.99 16.31
CA TYR A 31 -9.63 -20.74 16.68
C TYR A 31 -10.61 -21.12 15.58
N LEU A 32 -10.37 -20.72 14.32
CA LEU A 32 -11.23 -21.10 13.21
C LEU A 32 -11.38 -22.63 13.07
N LYS A 33 -10.34 -23.39 13.39
CA LYS A 33 -10.33 -24.85 13.25
C LYS A 33 -10.88 -25.58 14.47
N LYS A 34 -10.55 -25.14 15.68
CA LYS A 34 -10.79 -25.91 16.91
C LYS A 34 -11.81 -25.29 17.85
N ASP A 35 -11.97 -23.97 17.84
CA ASP A 35 -12.92 -23.29 18.72
C ASP A 35 -13.50 -22.03 18.05
N PRO A 36 -14.39 -22.20 17.05
CA PRO A 36 -14.96 -21.08 16.31
C PRO A 36 -15.79 -20.12 17.18
N THR A 37 -16.22 -20.55 18.37
CA THR A 37 -16.99 -19.72 19.30
C THR A 37 -16.17 -18.56 19.88
N ARG A 38 -14.83 -18.68 19.86
CA ARG A 38 -13.90 -17.66 20.33
C ARG A 38 -13.45 -16.67 19.26
N ILE A 39 -13.98 -16.75 18.05
CA ILE A 39 -13.61 -15.83 16.96
C ILE A 39 -14.84 -15.41 16.15
N LYS A 40 -14.92 -14.12 15.85
CA LYS A 40 -15.94 -13.57 14.95
C LYS A 40 -15.30 -12.63 13.93
N LYS A 41 -15.79 -12.68 12.69
CA LYS A 41 -15.35 -11.79 11.61
C LYS A 41 -16.27 -10.57 11.51
N TYR A 42 -15.71 -9.42 11.16
CA TYR A 42 -16.41 -8.15 10.97
C TYR A 42 -16.01 -7.49 9.64
N ASN A 43 -16.86 -6.56 9.18
CA ASN A 43 -16.60 -5.75 7.98
C ASN A 43 -16.06 -4.36 8.30
N SER A 44 -16.15 -3.92 9.55
CA SER A 44 -15.61 -2.65 10.02
C SER A 44 -15.16 -2.73 11.48
N ILE A 45 -14.34 -1.77 11.87
CA ILE A 45 -13.88 -1.57 13.25
C ILE A 45 -13.82 -0.09 13.57
N GLN A 46 -14.25 0.28 14.78
CA GLN A 46 -14.12 1.64 15.28
C GLN A 46 -12.85 1.76 16.12
N LYS A 47 -12.03 2.77 15.83
CA LYS A 47 -10.89 3.18 16.67
C LYS A 47 -11.01 4.67 16.95
N GLY A 48 -11.28 5.03 18.21
CA GLY A 48 -11.64 6.39 18.59
C GLY A 48 -12.91 6.85 17.86
N ASN A 49 -12.84 7.99 17.19
CA ASN A 49 -13.96 8.57 16.45
C ASN A 49 -14.01 8.15 14.96
N LYS A 50 -13.07 7.31 14.51
CA LYS A 50 -12.99 6.85 13.11
C LYS A 50 -13.44 5.40 12.99
N ILE A 51 -14.15 5.11 11.90
CA ILE A 51 -14.55 3.77 11.51
C ILE A 51 -13.71 3.37 10.29
N TYR A 52 -13.12 2.19 10.37
CA TYR A 52 -12.31 1.60 9.30
C TYR A 52 -13.02 0.39 8.73
N HIS A 53 -12.96 0.22 7.41
CA HIS A 53 -13.66 -0.83 6.69
C HIS A 53 -12.70 -1.81 6.02
N VAL A 54 -13.12 -3.07 5.88
CA VAL A 54 -12.40 -4.03 5.03
C VAL A 54 -12.28 -3.46 3.61
N ASN A 55 -11.13 -3.69 2.99
CA ASN A 55 -10.63 -3.16 1.71
C ASN A 55 -10.19 -1.69 1.73
N GLN A 56 -10.30 -0.99 2.86
CA GLN A 56 -9.78 0.37 3.01
C GLN A 56 -8.26 0.38 3.08
N ASP A 57 -7.65 1.40 2.49
CA ASP A 57 -6.22 1.68 2.61
C ASP A 57 -5.93 2.47 3.89
N VAL A 58 -4.91 2.03 4.62
CA VAL A 58 -4.55 2.54 5.94
C VAL A 58 -3.05 2.60 6.11
N ALA A 59 -2.57 3.58 6.88
CA ALA A 59 -1.24 3.53 7.48
C ALA A 59 -1.30 2.72 8.78
N VAL A 60 -0.38 1.79 8.95
CA VAL A 60 -0.37 0.81 10.05
C VAL A 60 1.03 0.73 10.62
N CYS A 61 1.12 0.77 11.94
CA CYS A 61 2.37 0.53 12.67
C CYS A 61 2.64 -1.00 12.68
N ALA A 62 3.77 -1.43 12.13
CA ALA A 62 4.15 -2.83 12.09
C ALA A 62 4.74 -3.28 13.45
N LEU A 63 5.24 -4.53 13.49
CA LEU A 63 5.85 -5.11 14.70
C LEU A 63 7.24 -4.54 15.02
N ASN A 64 7.93 -3.98 14.03
CA ASN A 64 9.17 -3.21 14.22
C ASN A 64 8.91 -1.75 14.62
N ASP A 65 7.65 -1.40 14.91
CA ASP A 65 7.17 -0.07 15.30
C ASP A 65 7.25 1.04 14.23
N ASP A 66 7.74 0.71 13.03
CA ASP A 66 7.67 1.59 11.87
C ASP A 66 6.25 1.64 11.27
N ILE A 67 5.92 2.73 10.59
CA ILE A 67 4.61 2.93 9.96
C ILE A 67 4.71 2.66 8.46
N TYR A 68 3.86 1.76 7.96
CA TYR A 68 3.78 1.41 6.56
C TYR A 68 2.35 1.52 6.04
N SER A 69 2.23 1.69 4.72
CA SER A 69 0.95 1.66 4.02
C SER A 69 0.48 0.22 3.83
N ALA A 70 -0.79 -0.05 4.10
CA ALA A 70 -1.38 -1.37 3.92
C ALA A 70 -2.85 -1.28 3.51
N LYS A 71 -3.34 -2.35 2.87
CA LYS A 71 -4.78 -2.57 2.67
C LYS A 71 -5.32 -3.42 3.82
N LEU A 72 -6.41 -2.99 4.44
CA LEU A 72 -7.09 -3.75 5.49
C LEU A 72 -7.91 -4.89 4.87
N ILE A 73 -7.49 -6.15 5.02
CA ILE A 73 -8.11 -7.30 4.32
C ILE A 73 -9.14 -8.03 5.18
N LYS A 74 -8.88 -8.20 6.48
CA LYS A 74 -9.82 -8.88 7.39
C LYS A 74 -9.82 -8.22 8.76
N ILE A 75 -10.98 -8.28 9.42
CA ILE A 75 -11.15 -7.85 10.80
C ILE A 75 -11.75 -9.03 11.56
N TYR A 76 -11.08 -9.44 12.62
CA TYR A 76 -11.53 -10.44 13.57
C TYR A 76 -11.62 -9.84 14.96
N CYS A 77 -12.53 -10.36 15.76
CA CYS A 77 -12.49 -10.21 17.21
C CYS A 77 -12.35 -11.61 17.79
N ILE A 78 -11.26 -11.85 18.53
CA ILE A 78 -11.03 -13.10 19.24
C ILE A 78 -11.30 -12.91 20.74
N LYS A 79 -11.51 -14.00 21.46
CA LYS A 79 -11.57 -14.02 22.93
C LYS A 79 -10.33 -14.71 23.50
N ASP A 80 -9.53 -13.97 24.26
CA ASP A 80 -8.43 -14.54 25.07
C ASP A 80 -8.98 -15.54 26.12
N PRO A 81 -8.18 -16.34 26.82
CA PRO A 81 -8.71 -17.34 27.76
C PRO A 81 -9.53 -16.77 28.92
N SER A 82 -9.40 -15.47 29.18
CA SER A 82 -10.15 -14.72 30.20
C SER A 82 -11.47 -14.14 29.66
N ASP A 83 -11.87 -14.52 28.44
CA ASP A 83 -13.02 -13.98 27.69
C ASP A 83 -12.95 -12.48 27.38
N THR A 84 -11.75 -11.91 27.43
CA THR A 84 -11.45 -10.56 26.97
C THR A 84 -11.42 -10.53 25.45
N PHE A 85 -12.11 -9.56 24.87
CA PHE A 85 -12.15 -9.35 23.42
C PHE A 85 -10.86 -8.68 22.94
N ILE A 86 -10.20 -9.30 21.96
CA ILE A 86 -9.01 -8.77 21.29
C ILE A 86 -9.34 -8.58 19.81
N PRO A 87 -9.44 -7.34 19.32
CA PRO A 87 -9.61 -7.06 17.90
C PRO A 87 -8.28 -7.24 17.15
N ILE A 88 -8.30 -8.07 16.12
CA ILE A 88 -7.15 -8.40 15.27
C ILE A 88 -7.50 -8.06 13.82
N ILE A 89 -6.57 -7.45 13.10
CA ILE A 89 -6.69 -7.18 11.67
C ILE A 89 -5.73 -8.06 10.89
N GLN A 90 -6.10 -8.41 9.66
CA GLN A 90 -5.17 -8.87 8.65
C GLN A 90 -4.96 -7.72 7.67
N VAL A 91 -3.72 -7.33 7.46
CA VAL A 91 -3.32 -6.29 6.51
C VAL A 91 -2.50 -6.89 5.38
N GLN A 92 -2.56 -6.29 4.21
CA GLN A 92 -1.72 -6.60 3.06
C GLN A 92 -0.83 -5.39 2.76
N TRP A 93 0.47 -5.59 2.82
CA TRP A 93 1.44 -4.49 2.78
C TRP A 93 1.59 -3.92 1.37
N TYR A 94 1.65 -2.60 1.30
CA TYR A 94 2.21 -1.90 0.16
C TYR A 94 3.72 -1.76 0.36
N TYR A 95 4.46 -1.82 -0.74
CA TYR A 95 5.89 -1.53 -0.78
C TYR A 95 6.12 -0.17 -1.42
N SER A 96 7.24 0.46 -1.09
CA SER A 96 7.61 1.79 -1.54
C SER A 96 8.83 1.73 -2.47
N LYS A 97 9.20 2.89 -3.02
CA LYS A 97 10.44 3.08 -3.77
C LYS A 97 11.69 2.58 -3.04
N GLN A 98 11.74 2.73 -1.71
CA GLN A 98 12.90 2.36 -0.89
C GLN A 98 13.11 0.84 -0.83
N ASP A 99 12.06 0.08 -1.09
CA ASP A 99 12.11 -1.39 -1.04
C ASP A 99 12.53 -2.02 -2.38
N LEU A 100 12.50 -1.26 -3.47
CA LEU A 100 12.72 -1.78 -4.82
C LEU A 100 14.20 -2.10 -5.07
N LYS A 101 14.45 -3.24 -5.72
CA LYS A 101 15.78 -3.65 -6.19
C LYS A 101 15.90 -3.49 -7.71
N ILE A 102 15.90 -2.24 -8.17
CA ILE A 102 16.01 -1.90 -9.60
C ILE A 102 17.20 -0.99 -9.88
N ASP A 103 17.59 -0.90 -11.16
CA ASP A 103 18.65 0.00 -11.61
C ASP A 103 18.39 1.47 -11.24
N GLN A 104 19.45 2.20 -10.87
CA GLN A 104 19.35 3.57 -10.35
C GLN A 104 18.75 4.55 -11.37
N LYS A 105 18.94 4.32 -12.68
CA LYS A 105 18.30 5.14 -13.73
C LYS A 105 16.79 4.94 -13.74
N LEU A 106 16.32 3.71 -13.52
CA LEU A 106 14.89 3.39 -13.45
C LEU A 106 14.27 3.85 -12.13
N LEU A 107 15.05 3.88 -11.04
CA LEU A 107 14.57 4.38 -9.75
C LEU A 107 14.15 5.85 -9.81
N LYS A 108 14.75 6.65 -10.70
CA LYS A 108 14.31 8.04 -10.98
C LYS A 108 12.90 8.14 -11.58
N CYS A 109 12.40 7.05 -12.17
CA CYS A 109 11.07 6.98 -12.76
C CYS A 109 9.99 6.68 -11.70
N ILE A 110 10.38 6.43 -10.44
CA ILE A 110 9.48 6.06 -9.34
C ILE A 110 9.33 7.26 -8.42
N SER A 111 8.08 7.66 -8.17
CA SER A 111 7.75 8.73 -7.22
C SER A 111 7.93 8.26 -5.79
N ASP A 112 8.21 9.18 -4.87
CA ASP A 112 8.22 8.88 -3.43
C ASP A 112 6.80 8.61 -2.88
N LYS A 113 5.76 9.00 -3.63
CA LYS A 113 4.34 8.74 -3.34
C LYS A 113 3.79 7.51 -4.08
N GLU A 114 4.62 6.81 -4.83
CA GLU A 114 4.25 5.59 -5.53
C GLU A 114 4.37 4.37 -4.62
N LEU A 115 3.27 3.64 -4.47
CA LEU A 115 3.17 2.41 -3.70
C LEU A 115 2.93 1.21 -4.61
N PHE A 116 3.40 0.04 -4.20
CA PHE A 116 3.34 -1.21 -4.96
C PHE A 116 2.55 -2.27 -4.20
N PHE A 117 1.48 -2.79 -4.82
CA PHE A 117 0.69 -3.86 -4.22
C PHE A 117 1.50 -5.15 -4.07
N SER A 118 1.50 -5.77 -2.90
CA SER A 118 2.16 -7.06 -2.69
C SER A 118 1.18 -8.16 -2.29
N THR A 119 1.64 -9.41 -2.26
CA THR A 119 0.92 -10.53 -1.62
C THR A 119 1.29 -10.72 -0.15
N HIS A 120 2.22 -9.91 0.38
CA HIS A 120 2.66 -10.00 1.76
C HIS A 120 1.53 -9.55 2.69
N SER A 121 1.10 -10.44 3.57
CA SER A 121 0.06 -10.14 4.56
C SER A 121 0.48 -10.56 5.95
N GLU A 122 0.01 -9.81 6.93
CA GLU A 122 0.31 -10.02 8.34
C GLU A 122 -0.92 -9.81 9.20
N TYR A 123 -0.95 -10.44 10.38
CA TYR A 123 -1.98 -10.25 11.37
C TYR A 123 -1.46 -9.41 12.52
N LEU A 124 -2.17 -8.31 12.84
CA LEU A 124 -1.76 -7.34 13.85
C LEU A 124 -2.93 -7.01 14.79
N PRO A 125 -2.67 -6.56 16.01
CA PRO A 125 -3.70 -5.95 16.85
C PRO A 125 -4.31 -4.71 16.18
N ALA A 126 -5.62 -4.53 16.27
CA ALA A 126 -6.29 -3.43 15.57
C ALA A 126 -5.90 -2.02 16.05
N ASN A 127 -5.31 -1.91 17.25
CA ASN A 127 -4.80 -0.63 17.75
C ASN A 127 -3.62 -0.10 16.91
N LYS A 128 -2.95 -0.94 16.10
CA LYS A 128 -1.85 -0.57 15.21
C LYS A 128 -2.28 0.27 14.00
N ILE A 129 -3.57 0.33 13.66
CA ILE A 129 -4.10 1.23 12.60
C ILE A 129 -3.86 2.68 13.00
N GLN A 130 -3.14 3.46 12.21
CA GLN A 130 -2.87 4.87 12.50
C GLN A 130 -3.93 5.79 11.89
N VAL A 131 -4.03 5.78 10.57
CA VAL A 131 -4.92 6.66 9.80
C VAL A 131 -5.34 5.99 8.50
N GLY A 132 -6.46 6.44 7.91
CA GLY A 132 -6.83 6.06 6.54
C GLY A 132 -5.96 6.82 5.54
N ILE A 133 -5.60 6.15 4.44
CA ILE A 133 -4.91 6.77 3.30
C ILE A 133 -5.75 6.55 2.04
N LYS A 134 -5.43 7.29 0.98
CA LYS A 134 -6.07 7.15 -0.33
C LYS A 134 -5.01 6.72 -1.34
N ILE A 135 -5.27 5.64 -2.06
CA ILE A 135 -4.44 5.19 -3.19
C ILE A 135 -5.19 5.51 -4.48
N LEU A 136 -4.61 6.38 -5.28
CA LEU A 136 -5.11 6.78 -6.59
C LEU A 136 -4.49 5.95 -7.72
N THR A 137 -5.08 6.05 -8.90
CA THR A 137 -4.39 5.70 -10.14
C THR A 137 -3.30 6.73 -10.47
N PHE A 138 -2.41 6.38 -11.41
CA PHE A 138 -1.36 7.30 -11.87
C PHE A 138 -1.95 8.58 -12.47
N GLU A 139 -3.00 8.43 -13.27
CA GLU A 139 -3.68 9.53 -13.95
C GLU A 139 -4.35 10.45 -12.93
N GLU A 140 -5.16 9.90 -12.02
CA GLU A 140 -5.82 10.68 -10.96
C GLU A 140 -4.84 11.43 -10.05
N TYR A 141 -3.67 10.85 -9.78
CA TYR A 141 -2.64 11.49 -8.98
C TYR A 141 -1.91 12.60 -9.74
N SER A 142 -1.62 12.38 -11.02
CA SER A 142 -0.94 13.36 -11.87
C SER A 142 -1.79 14.63 -12.09
N ASP A 143 -3.11 14.52 -11.96
CA ASP A 143 -4.07 15.62 -12.10
C ASP A 143 -4.34 16.39 -10.79
N LEU A 144 -3.67 16.06 -9.68
CA LEU A 144 -3.88 16.74 -8.41
C LEU A 144 -3.30 18.17 -8.41
N GLU A 145 -4.12 19.14 -7.99
CA GLU A 145 -3.68 20.53 -7.81
C GLU A 145 -2.85 20.73 -6.54
N PHE A 146 -3.07 19.89 -5.52
CA PHE A 146 -2.44 20.01 -4.21
C PHE A 146 -1.96 18.66 -3.69
N GLU A 147 -0.78 18.67 -3.08
CA GLU A 147 -0.24 17.51 -2.39
C GLU A 147 -0.89 17.33 -1.02
N GLU A 148 -1.27 16.10 -0.69
CA GLU A 148 -1.72 15.70 0.64
C GLU A 148 -0.85 14.55 1.17
N GLU A 149 -0.52 14.58 2.47
CA GLU A 149 0.34 13.56 3.08
C GLU A 149 -0.26 12.15 3.02
N THR A 150 -1.58 12.04 3.10
CA THR A 150 -2.33 10.77 3.11
C THR A 150 -2.77 10.30 1.73
N ILE A 151 -2.36 10.98 0.66
CA ILE A 151 -2.63 10.58 -0.72
C ILE A 151 -1.36 9.99 -1.33
N PHE A 152 -1.53 8.81 -1.94
CA PHE A 152 -0.53 8.07 -2.67
C PHE A 152 -1.14 7.58 -3.97
N PHE A 153 -0.34 6.94 -4.82
CA PHE A 153 -0.86 6.28 -6.02
C PHE A 153 -0.16 4.96 -6.29
N SER A 154 -0.73 4.17 -7.19
CA SER A 154 -0.12 2.92 -7.63
C SER A 154 -0.47 2.62 -9.08
N ARG A 155 0.51 2.09 -9.81
CA ARG A 155 0.35 1.59 -11.19
C ARG A 155 0.86 0.17 -11.39
N ALA A 156 1.42 -0.45 -10.35
CA ALA A 156 2.02 -1.77 -10.43
C ALA A 156 1.97 -2.54 -9.10
N ALA A 157 2.02 -3.86 -9.20
CA ALA A 157 2.31 -4.72 -8.06
C ALA A 157 3.83 -4.87 -7.89
N ILE A 158 4.29 -5.48 -6.79
CA ILE A 158 5.66 -5.93 -6.60
C ILE A 158 5.77 -7.45 -6.71
N ASP A 159 6.86 -7.93 -7.26
CA ASP A 159 7.31 -9.31 -7.11
C ASP A 159 8.18 -9.42 -5.85
N LEU A 160 7.75 -10.22 -4.87
CA LEU A 160 8.44 -10.30 -3.57
C LEU A 160 9.75 -11.10 -3.63
N ASP A 161 9.96 -11.90 -4.67
CA ASP A 161 11.20 -12.67 -4.82
C ASP A 161 12.30 -11.77 -5.42
N SER A 162 11.97 -11.02 -6.48
CA SER A 162 12.94 -10.11 -7.12
C SER A 162 12.98 -8.72 -6.48
N MET A 163 11.94 -8.32 -5.75
CA MET A 163 11.69 -6.95 -5.29
C MET A 163 11.62 -5.94 -6.44
N GLU A 164 11.09 -6.36 -7.59
CA GLU A 164 10.86 -5.50 -8.75
C GLU A 164 9.35 -5.30 -9.02
N PRO A 165 8.95 -4.14 -9.59
CA PRO A 165 7.57 -3.94 -10.00
C PRO A 165 7.11 -4.91 -11.11
N ARG A 166 5.82 -5.23 -11.10
CA ARG A 166 5.12 -6.04 -12.11
C ARG A 166 3.94 -5.27 -12.71
N PRO A 167 3.93 -5.03 -14.04
CA PRO A 167 4.97 -5.38 -15.00
C PRO A 167 6.29 -4.62 -14.73
N ASN A 168 7.42 -5.16 -15.20
CA ASN A 168 8.73 -4.53 -15.02
C ASN A 168 8.73 -3.09 -15.57
N VAL A 169 9.37 -2.17 -14.84
CA VAL A 169 9.43 -0.73 -15.16
C VAL A 169 9.83 -0.44 -16.61
N LYS A 170 10.70 -1.27 -17.21
CA LYS A 170 11.16 -1.11 -18.61
C LYS A 170 10.03 -1.24 -19.64
N LEU A 171 8.93 -1.89 -19.27
CA LEU A 171 7.75 -2.14 -20.10
C LEU A 171 6.67 -1.07 -19.94
N TRP A 172 6.81 -0.15 -18.98
CA TRP A 172 5.84 0.91 -18.78
C TRP A 172 5.85 1.90 -19.94
N LYS A 173 4.73 2.63 -20.08
CA LYS A 173 4.56 3.66 -21.10
C LYS A 173 5.67 4.71 -20.94
N LYS A 174 6.41 4.94 -22.02
CA LYS A 174 7.48 5.93 -22.10
C LYS A 174 6.98 7.18 -22.78
N SER A 175 7.48 8.31 -22.33
CA SER A 175 7.32 9.60 -23.01
C SER A 175 8.67 10.31 -23.07
N CYS A 176 8.70 11.53 -23.59
CA CYS A 176 9.90 12.34 -23.71
C CYS A 176 10.99 11.77 -24.65
N VAL A 177 12.00 12.59 -24.93
CA VAL A 177 13.18 12.19 -25.71
C VAL A 177 14.07 11.19 -24.97
N CYS A 178 14.02 11.16 -23.63
CA CYS A 178 14.81 10.24 -22.82
C CYS A 178 14.32 8.78 -22.86
N GLN A 179 13.10 8.53 -23.38
CA GLN A 179 12.49 7.20 -23.50
C GLN A 179 12.41 6.45 -22.16
N LEU A 180 12.14 7.18 -21.07
CA LEU A 180 11.89 6.64 -19.74
C LEU A 180 10.41 6.74 -19.37
N PRO A 181 9.91 5.86 -18.48
CA PRO A 181 8.58 6.03 -17.89
C PRO A 181 8.46 7.34 -17.13
N GLN A 182 7.23 7.86 -17.06
CA GLN A 182 6.94 9.11 -16.37
C GLN A 182 7.04 8.95 -14.85
N ASN A 183 7.53 10.00 -14.20
CA ASN A 183 7.45 10.19 -12.76
C ASN A 183 6.64 11.48 -12.53
N PRO A 184 5.50 11.44 -11.84
CA PRO A 184 4.64 12.61 -11.65
C PRO A 184 5.28 13.69 -10.77
N ASP A 185 6.34 13.36 -10.03
CA ASP A 185 7.11 14.33 -9.24
C ASP A 185 7.98 15.24 -10.13
N LEU A 186 8.16 14.89 -11.41
CA LEU A 186 8.99 15.65 -12.35
C LEU A 186 8.13 16.58 -13.17
N GLN A 187 8.55 17.85 -13.30
CA GLN A 187 7.85 18.81 -14.12
C GLN A 187 7.95 18.45 -15.60
N MET A 188 6.82 18.48 -16.28
CA MET A 188 6.69 18.14 -17.68
C MET A 188 5.84 19.16 -18.43
N ILE A 189 6.08 19.28 -19.74
CA ILE A 189 5.29 20.08 -20.67
C ILE A 189 4.74 19.19 -21.80
N GLN A 190 3.49 19.41 -22.20
CA GLN A 190 2.85 18.70 -23.29
C GLN A 190 3.07 19.44 -24.62
N CYS A 191 3.37 18.71 -25.69
CA CYS A 191 3.45 19.27 -27.04
C CYS A 191 2.05 19.46 -27.65
N ASP A 192 1.74 20.66 -28.13
CA ASP A 192 0.44 21.02 -28.74
C ASP A 192 0.15 20.31 -30.08
N GLU A 193 1.13 19.65 -30.68
CA GLU A 193 0.96 18.96 -31.98
C GLU A 193 0.85 17.44 -31.85
N CYS A 194 1.61 16.82 -30.95
CA CYS A 194 1.63 15.35 -30.84
C CYS A 194 1.15 14.80 -29.49
N ASP A 195 0.67 15.68 -28.60
CA ASP A 195 0.13 15.37 -27.26
C ASP A 195 1.09 14.60 -26.33
N ASN A 196 2.37 14.48 -26.71
CA ASN A 196 3.39 13.82 -25.90
C ASN A 196 3.94 14.76 -24.83
N TRP A 197 4.31 14.16 -23.70
CA TRP A 197 4.89 14.85 -22.56
C TRP A 197 6.41 14.79 -22.57
N TYR A 198 7.05 15.89 -22.16
CA TYR A 198 8.50 16.05 -22.11
C TYR A 198 8.92 16.63 -20.76
N HIS A 199 9.92 16.02 -20.11
CA HIS A 199 10.57 16.65 -18.95
C HIS A 199 11.23 17.95 -19.39
N LEU A 200 11.07 19.02 -18.62
CA LEU A 200 11.61 20.34 -18.96
C LEU A 200 13.13 20.29 -19.17
N ASP A 201 13.85 19.62 -18.27
CA ASP A 201 15.30 19.40 -18.39
C ASP A 201 15.71 18.72 -19.70
N CYS A 202 14.88 17.79 -20.20
CA CYS A 202 15.19 17.05 -21.42
C CYS A 202 15.01 17.88 -22.70
N VAL A 203 14.36 19.03 -22.59
CA VAL A 203 14.09 19.96 -23.71
C VAL A 203 14.63 21.36 -23.41
N GLU A 204 15.56 21.45 -22.45
CA GLU A 204 16.29 22.67 -22.10
C GLU A 204 15.39 23.85 -21.67
N LEU A 205 14.25 23.54 -21.04
CA LEU A 205 13.34 24.54 -20.46
C LEU A 205 13.56 24.64 -18.96
N GLN A 206 13.37 25.84 -18.41
CA GLN A 206 13.33 26.07 -16.97
C GLN A 206 11.91 26.34 -16.50
N ASP A 207 11.63 26.09 -15.22
CA ASP A 207 10.27 26.23 -14.66
C ASP A 207 9.69 27.63 -14.84
N GLN A 208 10.55 28.65 -14.72
CA GLN A 208 10.20 30.05 -14.91
C GLN A 208 9.72 30.39 -16.34
N ASP A 209 10.10 29.57 -17.32
CA ASP A 209 9.75 29.80 -18.72
C ASP A 209 8.40 29.18 -19.08
N ILE A 210 7.95 28.14 -18.37
CA ILE A 210 6.67 27.45 -18.64
C ILE A 210 5.50 28.44 -18.63
N THR A 211 5.47 29.32 -17.63
CA THR A 211 4.37 30.30 -17.46
C THR A 211 4.25 31.30 -18.61
N LYS A 212 5.28 31.40 -19.46
CA LYS A 212 5.33 32.31 -20.62
C LYS A 212 5.08 31.58 -21.95
N ILE A 213 4.96 30.26 -21.93
CA ILE A 213 4.79 29.44 -23.13
C ILE A 213 3.29 29.25 -23.38
N ASP A 214 2.75 30.00 -24.35
CA ASP A 214 1.35 29.84 -24.77
C ASP A 214 1.13 28.57 -25.60
N LYS A 215 2.15 28.17 -26.38
CA LYS A 215 2.17 26.94 -27.19
C LYS A 215 3.57 26.36 -27.20
N TYR A 216 3.67 25.08 -26.91
CA TYR A 216 4.90 24.32 -26.94
C TYR A 216 4.90 23.30 -28.08
N LEU A 217 5.92 23.38 -28.94
CA LEU A 217 6.22 22.37 -29.95
C LEU A 217 7.50 21.64 -29.58
N CYS A 218 7.42 20.31 -29.43
CA CYS A 218 8.58 19.51 -29.10
C CYS A 218 9.61 19.50 -30.25
N PRO A 219 10.87 19.09 -30.00
CA PRO A 219 11.91 19.04 -31.04
C PRO A 219 11.61 18.17 -32.27
N ARG A 220 10.59 17.31 -32.22
CA ARG A 220 10.15 16.50 -33.37
C ARG A 220 9.08 17.18 -34.23
N CYS A 221 8.31 18.07 -33.62
CA CYS A 221 7.18 18.80 -34.20
C CYS A 221 7.62 20.19 -34.68
N ASN A 222 8.54 20.82 -33.96
CA ASN A 222 9.20 22.06 -34.36
C ASN A 222 10.22 21.77 -35.48
N LYS A 223 9.72 21.66 -36.72
CA LYS A 223 10.51 21.50 -37.94
C LYS A 223 10.68 22.81 -38.68
#